data_AF-D6CZ80-F1
#
_entry.id   AF-D6CZ80-F1
#
_cell.length_a   1.000
_cell.length_b   1.000
_cell.length_c   1.000
_cell.angle_alpha   90.00
_cell.angle_beta   90.00
_cell.angle_gamma   90.00
#
_symmetry.space_group_name_H-M   'P 1'
#
loop_
_entity.id
_entity.type
_entity.pdbx_description
1 polymer ?
#
loop_
_entity_poly.entity_id
_entity_poly.type
_entity_poly.pdbx_seq_one_letter_code
_entity_poly.pdbx_strand_id
1 'polypeptide(L)' 'MKVVICEKPLVAKRLARILGADKMEDGYLIGNGYAVT' A
#
# COMPACT_ATOMS: atom_id res chain seq x y z
N MET A 1 -5.78 11.54 1.27
CA MET A 1 -5.72 10.16 0.73
C MET A 1 -4.84 10.18 -0.50
N LYS A 2 -3.70 9.49 -0.49
CA LYS A 2 -2.79 9.37 -1.64
C LYS A 2 -2.78 7.92 -2.10
N VAL A 3 -2.88 7.69 -3.41
CA VAL A 3 -2.90 6.34 -3.99
C VAL A 3 -1.55 6.06 -4.64
N VAL A 4 -0.98 4.89 -4.35
CA VAL A 4 0.29 4.40 -4.89
C VAL A 4 0.00 3.11 -5.65
N ILE A 5 0.28 3.10 -6.95
CA ILE A 5 0.08 1.95 -7.82
C ILE A 5 1.45 1.40 -8.18
N CYS A 6 1.65 0.11 -7.93
CA CYS A 6 2.91 -0.57 -8.15
C CYS A 6 2.83 -1.55 -9.31
N GLU A 7 3.95 -1.72 -10.02
CA GLU A 7 4.08 -2.67 -11.13
C GLU A 7 3.94 -4.15 -10.73
N LYS A 8 4.17 -4.46 -9.45
CA LYS A 8 4.23 -5.82 -8.91
C LYS A 8 3.69 -5.82 -7.48
N PRO A 9 2.93 -6.86 -7.05
CA PRO A 9 2.43 -6.96 -5.69
C PRO A 9 3.52 -6.93 -4.61
N LEU A 10 4.71 -7.44 -4.93
CA LEU A 10 5.85 -7.44 -4.01
C LEU A 10 6.37 -6.03 -3.73
N VAL A 11 6.31 -5.14 -4.72
CA VAL A 11 6.72 -3.73 -4.61
C VAL A 11 5.70 -2.97 -3.75
N ALA A 12 4.39 -3.20 -3.98
CA ALA A 12 3.32 -2.65 -3.15
C ALA A 12 3.51 -3.00 -1.67
N LYS A 13 3.74 -4.29 -1.34
CA LYS A 13 3.96 -4.73 0.04
C LYS A 13 5.19 -4.09 0.71
N ARG A 14 6.29 -3.91 -0.04
CA ARG A 14 7.50 -3.25 0.48
C ARG A 14 7.26 -1.77 0.75
N LEU A 15 6.63 -1.06 -0.19
CA LEU A 15 6.30 0.35 -0.04
C LEU A 15 5.29 0.59 1.07
N ALA A 16 4.27 -0.26 1.16
CA ALA A 16 3.25 -0.18 2.20
C ALA A 16 3.86 -0.25 3.60
N ARG A 17 4.86 -1.12 3.84
CA ARG A 17 5.61 -1.16 5.11
C ARG A 17 6.38 0.13 5.42
N ILE A 18 6.99 0.75 4.41
CA ILE A 18 7.74 2.01 4.57
C ILE A 18 6.78 3.18 4.83
N LEU A 19 5.64 3.19 4.14
CA LEU A 19 4.64 4.25 4.21
C LEU A 19 3.74 4.15 5.45
N GLY A 20 3.76 3.03 6.18
CA GLY A 20 2.85 2.78 7.29
C GLY A 20 1.43 2.43 6.81
N ALA A 21 1.32 1.74 5.68
CA ALA A 21 0.10 1.13 5.16
C ALA A 21 0.12 -0.37 5.47
N ASP A 22 -0.24 -0.71 6.70
CA ASP A 22 -0.14 -2.04 7.29
C ASP A 22 -1.48 -2.80 7.33
N LYS A 23 -2.60 -2.11 7.07
CA LYS A 23 -3.92 -2.72 7.03
C LYS A 23 -4.22 -3.26 5.63
N MET A 24 -4.46 -4.57 5.52
CA MET A 24 -4.89 -5.20 4.27
C MET A 24 -6.41 -5.08 4.10
N GLU A 25 -6.84 -4.58 2.94
CA GLU A 25 -8.23 -4.60 2.47
C GLU A 25 -8.34 -5.49 1.23
N ASP A 26 -9.47 -5.47 0.53
CA ASP A 26 -9.67 -6.26 -0.68
C ASP A 26 -8.78 -5.77 -1.84
N GLY A 27 -7.59 -6.34 -1.96
CA GLY A 27 -6.65 -6.11 -3.06
C GLY A 27 -5.61 -5.00 -2.85
N TYR A 28 -5.67 -4.23 -1.77
CA TYR A 28 -4.73 -3.13 -1.51
C TYR A 28 -4.47 -2.90 -0.01
N LEU A 29 -3.36 -2.24 0.30
CA LEU A 29 -2.92 -1.93 1.67
C LEU A 29 -3.21 -0.47 1.99
N ILE A 30 -3.79 -0.19 3.17
CA ILE A 30 -4.08 1.17 3.63
C ILE A 30 -3.43 1.47 4.97
N GLY A 31 -3.10 2.75 5.16
CA GLY A 31 -2.61 3.28 6.43
C GLY A 31 -1.81 4.56 6.22
N ASN A 32 -1.67 5.35 7.28
CA ASN A 32 -0.95 6.64 7.26
C ASN A 32 -1.39 7.61 6.12
N GLY A 33 -2.65 7.52 5.70
CA GLY A 33 -3.21 8.32 4.59
C GLY A 33 -2.85 7.85 3.17
N TYR A 34 -2.19 6.69 3.04
CA TYR A 34 -1.84 6.03 1.79
C TYR A 34 -2.74 4.83 1.52
N ALA A 35 -3.06 4.60 0.24
CA ALA A 35 -3.59 3.35 -0.29
C ALA A 35 -2.61 2.82 -1.34
N VAL A 36 -2.07 1.62 -1.13
CA VAL A 36 -1.01 1.02 -1.93
C VAL A 36 -1.55 -0.24 -2.59
N THR A 37 -1.55 -0.27 -3.92
CA THR A 37 -2.01 -1.40 -4.73
C THR A 37 -0.95 -1.84 -5.73
#